data_AF-A0A956BG07-F1
#
_entry.id   AF-A0A956BG07-F1
#
_cell.length_a   1.000
_cell.length_b   1.000
_cell.length_c   1.000
_cell.angle_alpha   90.00
_cell.angle_beta   90.00
_cell.angle_gamma   90.00
#
_symmetry.space_group_name_H-M   'P 1'
#
loop_
_entity.id
_entity.type
_entity.pdbx_description
1 polymer ?
#
loop_
_entity_poly.entity_id
_entity_poly.type
_entity_poly.pdbx_seq_one_letter_code
_entity_poly.pdbx_strand_id
1 'polypeptide(L)' 'VEFPYKNGPHGAKGVGELPMDLPAPAIAAAMEQATGVEVDAAPFTPEMLCARLTGGEKNA' A
#
# COMPACT_ATOMS: atom_id res chain seq x y z
N VAL A 1 18.15 4.00 6.63
CA VAL A 1 18.80 5.34 6.62
C VAL A 1 18.52 6.00 7.95
N GLU A 2 19.53 6.61 8.57
CA GLU A 2 19.36 7.28 9.87
C GLU A 2 19.17 8.78 9.69
N PHE A 3 18.14 9.32 10.36
CA PHE A 3 17.91 10.75 10.51
C PHE A 3 17.60 10.99 11.99
N PRO A 4 18.55 11.46 12.82
CA PRO A 4 18.36 11.54 14.27
C PRO A 4 17.15 12.39 14.68
N TYR A 5 16.37 11.93 15.65
CA TYR A 5 15.25 12.69 16.22
C TYR A 5 15.62 13.36 17.52
N LYS A 6 15.58 14.70 17.53
CA LYS A 6 16.00 15.53 18.68
C LYS A 6 15.29 15.23 20.01
N ASN A 7 14.07 14.69 19.96
CA ASN A 7 13.28 14.39 21.17
C ASN A 7 13.28 12.90 21.53
N GLY A 8 14.04 12.05 20.81
CA GLY A 8 14.14 10.62 21.08
C GLY A 8 15.45 10.28 21.81
N PRO A 9 15.46 9.26 22.69
CA PRO A 9 16.68 8.83 23.36
C PRO A 9 17.71 8.38 22.31
N HIS A 10 18.93 8.89 22.40
CA HIS A 10 20.01 8.61 21.45
C HIS A 10 19.62 8.87 19.97
N GLY A 11 18.64 9.74 19.70
CA GLY A 11 18.18 10.04 18.33
C GLY A 11 17.15 9.06 17.75
N ALA A 12 16.66 8.11 18.55
CA ALA A 12 15.76 7.05 18.11
C ALA A 12 14.35 7.55 17.70
N LYS A 13 13.71 6.78 16.81
CA LYS A 13 12.30 6.94 16.38
C LYS A 13 11.64 5.57 16.32
N GLY A 14 10.31 5.55 16.49
CA GLY A 14 9.51 4.35 16.28
C GLY A 14 9.59 3.87 14.83
N VAL A 15 9.72 2.56 14.64
CA VAL A 15 9.76 1.90 13.33
C VAL A 15 8.88 0.66 13.28
N GLY A 16 8.15 0.32 14.35
CA GLY A 16 7.37 -0.92 14.40
C GLY A 16 6.18 -0.92 13.43
N GLU A 17 5.47 0.20 13.33
CA GLU A 17 4.22 0.32 12.54
C GLU A 17 4.50 0.59 11.05
N LEU A 18 5.50 1.41 10.72
CA LEU A 18 5.79 1.80 9.33
C LEU A 18 5.96 0.61 8.37
N PRO A 19 6.69 -0.48 8.71
CA PRO A 19 6.81 -1.65 7.85
C PRO A 19 5.49 -2.41 7.64
N MET A 20 4.51 -2.22 8.52
CA MET A 20 3.18 -2.81 8.39
C MET A 20 2.22 -1.94 7.58
N ASP A 21 2.35 -0.61 7.69
CA ASP A 21 1.49 0.34 6.97
C ASP A 21 1.84 0.49 5.49
N LEU A 22 3.13 0.43 5.15
CA LEU A 22 3.64 0.70 3.80
C LEU A 22 3.33 -0.37 2.72
N PRO A 23 3.24 -1.68 3.02
CA PRO A 23 3.05 -2.70 1.99
C PRO A 23 1.76 -2.55 1.18
N ALA A 24 0.62 -2.22 1.81
CA ALA A 24 -0.65 -2.11 1.11
C ALA A 24 -0.64 -1.04 -0.01
N PRO A 25 -0.29 0.24 0.25
CA PRO A 25 -0.20 1.25 -0.80
C PRO A 25 0.91 0.96 -1.81
N ALA A 26 2.02 0.35 -1.41
CA ALA A 26 3.09 -0.04 -2.34
C ALA A 26 2.62 -1.08 -3.36
N ILE A 27 1.83 -2.08 -2.92
CA ILE A 27 1.25 -3.09 -3.80
C ILE A 27 0.19 -2.46 -4.71
N ALA A 28 -0.68 -1.58 -4.20
CA ALA A 28 -1.66 -0.87 -5.01
C ALA A 28 -1.01 -0.06 -6.14
N ALA A 29 0.03 0.72 -5.82
CA ALA A 29 0.79 1.48 -6.82
C ALA A 29 1.47 0.56 -7.86
N ALA A 30 1.97 -0.61 -7.44
CA ALA A 30 2.55 -1.59 -8.35
C ALA A 30 1.50 -2.21 -9.29
N MET A 31 0.29 -2.47 -8.79
CA MET A 31 -0.83 -2.95 -9.61
C MET A 31 -1.24 -1.90 -10.65
N GLU A 32 -1.39 -0.64 -10.24
CA GLU A 32 -1.67 0.47 -11.16
C GLU A 32 -0.56 0.61 -12.21
N GLN A 33 0.71 0.59 -11.80
CA GLN A 33 1.83 0.63 -12.73
C GLN A 33 1.83 -0.54 -13.73
N ALA A 34 1.47 -1.75 -13.29
CA ALA A 34 1.48 -2.94 -14.13
C ALA A 34 0.27 -3.06 -15.07
N THR A 35 -0.87 -2.49 -14.69
CA THR A 35 -2.15 -2.75 -15.36
C THR A 35 -2.83 -1.49 -15.92
N GLY A 36 -2.44 -0.31 -15.45
CA GLY A 36 -3.14 0.94 -15.71
C GLY A 36 -4.47 1.09 -14.96
N VAL A 37 -4.79 0.17 -14.04
CA VAL A 37 -6.03 0.19 -13.26
C VAL A 37 -5.74 0.55 -11.80
N GLU A 38 -6.43 1.57 -11.32
CA GLU A 38 -6.36 2.00 -9.92
C GLU A 38 -7.10 1.03 -8.99
N VAL A 39 -6.45 0.69 -7.87
CA VAL A 39 -6.99 -0.13 -6.79
C VAL A 39 -6.92 0.67 -5.48
N ASP A 40 -8.07 0.96 -4.90
CA ASP A 40 -8.24 1.87 -3.76
C ASP A 40 -8.69 1.18 -2.46
N ALA A 41 -8.94 -0.13 -2.51
CA ALA A 41 -9.44 -0.89 -1.37
C ALA A 41 -8.74 -2.25 -1.21
N ALA A 42 -8.27 -2.53 0.01
CA ALA A 42 -7.80 -3.83 0.44
C ALA A 42 -8.96 -4.64 1.06
N PRO A 43 -8.93 -5.99 1.02
CA PRO A 43 -7.85 -6.84 0.52
C PRO A 43 -7.78 -6.94 -1.01
N PHE A 44 -6.56 -7.05 -1.56
CA PHE A 44 -6.34 -7.17 -3.00
C PHE A 44 -6.48 -8.62 -3.49
N THR A 45 -7.71 -9.11 -3.60
CA THR A 45 -7.95 -10.47 -4.10
C THR A 45 -7.86 -10.53 -5.63
N PRO A 46 -7.56 -11.71 -6.21
CA PRO A 46 -7.60 -11.89 -7.66
C PRO A 46 -8.97 -11.56 -8.27
N GLU A 47 -10.08 -11.86 -7.60
CA GLU A 47 -11.43 -11.60 -8.08
C GLU A 47 -11.69 -10.10 -8.22
N MET A 48 -11.27 -9.31 -7.23
CA MET A 48 -11.38 -7.85 -7.27
C MET A 48 -10.57 -7.29 -8.45
N LEU A 49 -9.32 -7.73 -8.61
CA LEU A 49 -8.46 -7.26 -9.70
C LEU A 49 -9.01 -7.67 -11.08
N CYS A 50 -9.48 -8.91 -11.23
CA CYS A 50 -10.12 -9.39 -12.46
C CYS A 50 -11.36 -8.58 -12.83
N ALA A 51 -12.23 -8.26 -11.86
CA ALA A 51 -13.40 -7.41 -12.11
C ALA A 51 -12.97 -6.02 -12.62
N ARG A 52 -11.93 -5.45 -12.02
CA ARG A 52 -11.35 -4.16 -12.42
C ARG A 52 -10.72 -4.17 -13.82
N LEU A 53 -10.02 -5.24 -14.18
CA LEU A 53 -9.38 -5.40 -15.49
C LEU A 53 -10.38 -5.62 -16.63
N THR A 54 -11.50 -6.29 -16.35
CA THR A 54 -12.47 -6.69 -17.38
C THR A 54 -13.65 -5.71 -17.52
N GLY A 55 -13.65 -4.62 -16.74
CA GLY A 55 -14.77 -3.67 -16.69
C GLY A 55 -16.02 -4.24 -16.00
N GLY A 56 -15.88 -5.34 -15.26
CA GLY A 56 -16.93 -5.91 -14.42
C GLY A 56 -17.39 -4.89 -13.39
N GLU A 57 -18.70 -4.81 -13.18
CA GLU A 57 -19.32 -3.83 -12.28
C GLU A 57 -18.64 -3.80 -10.91
N LYS A 58 -18.45 -2.58 -10.39
CA LYS A 58 -18.04 -2.34 -9.00
C LYS A 58 -19.14 -2.91 -8.11
N ASN A 59 -18.96 -4.12 -7.60
CA ASN A 59 -19.77 -4.56 -6.47
C ASN A 59 -19.29 -3.79 -5.24
N ALA A 60 -20.25 -3.09 -4.64
CA ALA A 60 -20.14 -2.14 -3.54
C ALA A 60 -19.50 -2.71 -2.27
#